data_AF-A0A960M999-F1
#
_entry.id   AF-A0A960M999-F1
#
_cell.length_a   1.000
_cell.length_b   1.000
_cell.length_c   1.000
_cell.angle_alpha   90.00
_cell.angle_beta   90.00
_cell.angle_gamma   90.00
#
_symmetry.space_group_name_H-M   'P 1'
#
loop_
_entity.id
_entity.type
_entity.pdbx_description
1 polymer ?
#
loop_
_entity_poly.entity_id
_entity_poly.type
_entity_poly.pdbx_seq_one_letter_code
_entity_poly.pdbx_strand_id
1 'polypeptide(L)'
;MSPRRMNPLPLAIGAIACLGIAFSANAQSGSKSGGGSSLGDLLNKVKDIKVPESVSNLPNQLAELKESYLETTKTVDSLRTEVAALREEVEALKADNAALREAVGVKVAANERGALLKPLEVSASELMKSWRDNRETAATQYGGRYLRVVGTVEGFETAIQEIVVLLKTDTDSKIRCHIRRDASFHAEVIANQGRLV
;
A
#
# COMPACT_ATOMS: atom_id res chain seq x y z
N MET A 1 0.75 -14.33 16.10
CA MET A 1 0.06 -13.61 17.20
C MET A 1 0.23 -12.12 16.92
N SER A 2 -0.74 -11.30 16.52
CA SER A 2 -2.20 -11.31 16.42
C SER A 2 -2.58 -10.31 15.31
N PRO A 3 -3.73 -10.43 14.60
CA PRO A 3 -4.14 -9.40 13.65
C PRO A 3 -4.74 -8.19 14.40
N ARG A 4 -4.20 -7.00 14.14
CA ARG A 4 -4.78 -5.73 14.60
C ARG A 4 -6.14 -5.54 13.93
N ARG A 5 -7.20 -5.49 14.73
CA ARG A 5 -8.54 -5.05 14.33
C ARG A 5 -8.44 -3.61 13.80
N MET A 6 -8.79 -3.41 12.53
CA MET A 6 -9.14 -2.09 12.00
C MET A 6 -10.60 -1.81 12.36
N ASN A 7 -10.82 -0.74 13.11
CA ASN A 7 -12.15 -0.22 13.42
C ASN A 7 -12.79 0.38 12.15
N PRO A 8 -14.09 0.19 11.90
CA PRO A 8 -14.80 1.01 10.93
C PRO A 8 -15.09 2.40 11.52
N LEU A 9 -14.80 3.44 10.74
CA LEU A 9 -15.24 4.82 11.02
C LEU A 9 -16.77 4.90 11.10
N PRO A 10 -17.34 5.74 11.97
CA PRO A 10 -18.77 6.01 11.95
C PRO A 10 -19.09 6.97 10.80
N LEU A 11 -19.92 6.52 9.85
CA LEU A 11 -20.63 7.41 8.94
C LEU A 11 -21.60 8.25 9.79
N ALA A 12 -21.28 9.53 9.96
CA ALA A 12 -22.18 10.52 10.54
C ALA A 12 -23.33 10.77 9.55
N ILE A 13 -24.47 10.11 9.77
CA ILE A 13 -25.73 10.47 9.13
C ILE A 13 -26.35 11.58 9.98
N GLY A 14 -26.42 12.78 9.39
CA GLY A 14 -26.96 13.97 10.05
C GLY A 14 -28.39 13.77 10.51
N ALA A 15 -28.62 13.95 11.81
CA ALA A 15 -29.93 14.04 12.40
C ALA A 15 -30.58 15.37 11.97
N ILE A 16 -31.66 15.30 11.20
CA ILE A 16 -32.54 16.44 10.95
C ILE A 16 -33.40 16.62 12.21
N ALA A 17 -33.10 17.68 12.96
CA ALA A 17 -33.85 18.11 14.12
C ALA A 17 -35.29 18.50 13.70
N CYS A 18 -36.27 17.72 14.15
CA CYS A 18 -37.67 18.12 14.10
C CYS A 18 -37.91 19.21 15.14
N LEU A 19 -38.19 20.43 14.68
CA LEU A 19 -38.64 21.55 15.50
C LEU A 19 -39.99 21.18 16.14
N GLY A 20 -40.00 21.01 17.45
CA GLY A 20 -41.22 20.88 18.24
C GLY A 20 -41.95 22.21 18.30
N ILE A 21 -43.13 22.29 17.69
CA ILE A 21 -44.09 23.36 17.95
C ILE A 21 -44.99 22.89 19.10
N ALA A 22 -44.74 23.42 20.29
CA ALA A 22 -45.61 23.29 21.44
C ALA A 22 -46.88 24.13 21.21
N PHE A 23 -48.03 23.47 21.08
CA PHE A 23 -49.34 24.14 21.12
C PHE A 23 -49.77 24.28 22.59
N SER A 24 -49.66 25.49 23.14
CA SER A 24 -50.32 25.86 24.39
C SER A 24 -51.78 26.21 24.10
N ALA A 25 -52.70 25.33 24.51
CA ALA A 25 -54.13 25.61 24.49
C ALA A 25 -54.51 26.46 25.71
N ASN A 26 -54.74 27.75 25.50
CA ASN A 26 -55.37 28.63 26.48
C ASN A 26 -56.89 28.43 26.41
N ALA A 27 -57.46 27.72 27.37
CA ALA A 27 -58.91 27.61 27.55
C ALA A 27 -59.40 28.76 28.43
N GLN A 28 -59.96 29.80 27.82
CA GLN A 28 -60.70 30.84 28.56
C GLN A 28 -62.19 30.68 28.31
N SER A 29 -62.88 30.32 29.38
CA SER A 29 -64.33 30.21 29.52
C SER A 29 -65.04 31.52 29.20
N GLY A 30 -66.09 31.46 28.38
CA GLY A 30 -67.00 32.57 28.13
C GLY A 30 -68.30 32.07 27.54
N SER A 31 -69.17 31.52 28.39
CA SER A 31 -70.54 31.17 28.03
C SER A 31 -71.39 32.42 27.84
N LYS A 32 -71.96 32.61 26.65
CA LYS A 32 -73.22 33.35 26.49
C LYS A 32 -74.07 32.69 25.41
N SER A 33 -75.35 32.63 25.75
CA SER A 33 -76.43 31.82 25.21
C SER A 33 -77.02 32.33 23.89
N GLY A 34 -77.53 31.38 23.10
CA GLY A 34 -78.84 31.52 22.44
C GLY A 34 -78.81 31.87 20.94
N GLY A 35 -79.38 30.97 20.13
CA GLY A 35 -79.70 31.19 18.72
C GLY A 35 -79.25 30.02 17.87
N GLY A 36 -80.20 29.19 17.40
CA GLY A 36 -79.92 28.02 16.58
C GLY A 36 -79.03 28.38 15.40
N SER A 37 -77.82 27.81 15.36
CA SER A 37 -76.90 28.00 14.24
C SER A 37 -77.60 27.45 13.00
N SER A 38 -78.03 28.35 12.12
CA SER A 38 -78.63 27.97 10.84
C SER A 38 -77.63 27.11 10.09
N LEU A 39 -78.11 26.10 9.35
CA LEU A 39 -77.28 25.33 8.41
C LEU A 39 -76.45 26.25 7.50
N GLY A 40 -76.96 27.45 7.19
CA GLY A 40 -76.23 28.48 6.45
C GLY A 40 -75.01 29.04 7.18
N ASP A 41 -75.08 29.23 8.50
CA ASP A 41 -73.95 29.72 9.31
C ASP A 41 -72.86 28.67 9.45
N LEU A 42 -73.24 27.39 9.56
CA LEU A 42 -72.31 26.26 9.55
C LEU A 42 -71.68 26.07 8.17
N LEU A 43 -72.45 26.21 7.10
CA LEU A 43 -71.94 26.10 5.72
C LEU A 43 -70.96 27.24 5.40
N ASN A 44 -71.23 28.45 5.86
CA ASN A 44 -70.31 29.58 5.72
C ASN A 44 -69.05 29.37 6.55
N LYS A 45 -69.16 28.92 7.81
CA LYS A 45 -67.98 28.54 8.62
C LYS A 45 -67.14 27.46 7.96
N VAL A 46 -67.75 26.44 7.35
CA VAL A 46 -67.01 25.37 6.65
C VAL A 46 -66.34 25.90 5.38
N LYS A 47 -66.97 26.83 4.64
CA LYS A 47 -66.35 27.52 3.51
C LYS A 47 -65.19 28.42 3.93
N ASP A 48 -65.27 29.00 5.12
CA ASP A 48 -64.25 29.87 5.70
C ASP A 48 -63.14 29.11 6.45
N ILE A 49 -63.26 27.79 6.66
CA ILE A 49 -62.14 26.93 7.07
C ILE A 49 -61.16 26.87 5.89
N LYS A 50 -60.31 27.88 5.81
CA LYS A 50 -59.17 27.89 4.90
C LYS A 50 -58.22 26.79 5.37
N VAL A 51 -58.04 25.77 4.54
CA VAL A 51 -57.05 24.72 4.78
C VAL A 51 -55.70 25.42 5.01
N PRO A 52 -55.03 25.18 6.15
CA PRO A 52 -53.76 25.81 6.45
C PRO A 52 -52.76 25.59 5.31
N GLU A 53 -51.97 26.61 4.95
CA GLU A 53 -51.01 26.51 3.84
C GLU A 53 -50.02 25.35 4.01
N SER A 54 -49.74 24.96 5.26
CA SER A 54 -48.95 23.77 5.58
C SER A 54 -49.55 22.48 5.04
N VAL A 55 -50.88 22.34 5.04
CA VAL A 55 -51.59 21.17 4.51
C VAL A 55 -51.74 21.26 2.99
N SER A 56 -51.92 22.47 2.43
CA SER A 56 -51.99 22.63 0.97
C SER A 56 -50.64 22.46 0.27
N ASN A 57 -49.51 22.60 0.98
CA ASN A 57 -48.17 22.43 0.41
C ASN A 57 -47.57 21.02 0.61
N LEU A 58 -48.19 20.16 1.43
CA LEU A 58 -47.80 18.76 1.60
C LEU A 58 -47.66 17.98 0.28
N PRO A 59 -48.54 18.15 -0.73
CA PRO A 59 -48.38 17.45 -2.01
C PRO A 59 -47.08 17.80 -2.74
N ASN A 60 -46.65 19.05 -2.68
CA ASN A 60 -45.39 19.50 -3.29
C ASN A 60 -44.19 18.94 -2.54
N GLN A 61 -44.20 19.01 -1.20
CA GLN A 61 -43.15 18.40 -0.37
C GLN A 61 -43.04 16.89 -0.59
N LEU A 62 -44.18 16.20 -0.76
CA LEU A 62 -44.19 14.77 -1.06
C LEU A 62 -43.63 14.47 -2.47
N ALA A 63 -43.91 15.34 -3.45
CA ALA A 63 -43.36 15.22 -4.80
C ALA A 63 -41.84 15.42 -4.82
N GLU A 64 -41.35 16.47 -4.17
CA GLU A 64 -39.91 16.76 -4.01
C GLU A 64 -39.18 15.63 -3.28
N LEU A 65 -39.77 15.12 -2.19
CA LEU A 65 -39.20 14.01 -1.43
C LEU A 65 -39.14 12.73 -2.28
N LYS A 66 -40.18 12.46 -3.08
CA LYS A 66 -40.21 11.30 -3.98
C LYS A 66 -39.14 11.41 -5.07
N GLU A 67 -38.94 12.60 -5.62
CA GLU A 67 -37.91 12.84 -6.63
C GLU A 67 -36.50 12.66 -6.03
N SER A 68 -36.24 13.26 -4.86
CA SER A 68 -35.00 13.08 -4.12
C SER A 68 -34.72 11.61 -3.76
N TYR A 69 -35.75 10.86 -3.37
CA TYR A 69 -35.64 9.43 -3.10
C TYR A 69 -35.26 8.62 -4.35
N LEU A 70 -35.89 8.91 -5.49
CA LEU A 70 -35.58 8.25 -6.75
C LEU A 70 -34.16 8.55 -7.22
N GLU A 71 -33.69 9.79 -7.07
CA GLU A 71 -32.32 10.17 -7.40
C GLU A 71 -31.31 9.49 -6.49
N THR A 72 -31.57 9.45 -5.18
CA THR A 72 -30.73 8.73 -4.21
C THR A 72 -30.68 7.22 -4.52
N THR A 73 -31.79 6.64 -4.96
CA THR A 73 -31.82 5.22 -5.34
C THR A 73 -30.93 4.97 -6.56
N LYS A 74 -31.00 5.83 -7.58
CA LYS A 74 -30.13 5.74 -8.77
C LYS A 74 -28.65 5.86 -8.42
N THR A 75 -28.28 6.79 -7.53
CA THR A 75 -26.87 6.95 -7.13
C THR A 75 -26.38 5.73 -6.34
N VAL A 76 -27.19 5.17 -5.45
CA VAL A 76 -26.87 3.93 -4.73
C VAL A 76 -26.67 2.75 -5.69
N ASP A 77 -27.51 2.62 -6.72
CA ASP A 77 -27.37 1.54 -7.70
C ASP A 77 -26.11 1.71 -8.58
N SER A 78 -25.76 2.95 -8.96
CA SER A 78 -24.49 3.25 -9.65
C SER A 78 -23.28 2.86 -8.80
N LEU A 79 -23.27 3.30 -7.53
CA LEU A 79 -22.19 2.99 -6.59
C LEU A 79 -22.05 1.49 -6.33
N ARG A 80 -23.17 0.74 -6.26
CA ARG A 80 -23.12 -0.72 -6.14
C ARG A 80 -22.42 -1.37 -7.33
N THR A 81 -22.69 -0.86 -8.54
CA THR A 81 -22.10 -1.37 -9.78
C THR A 81 -20.60 -1.07 -9.82
N GLU A 82 -20.20 0.16 -9.48
CA GLU A 82 -18.78 0.55 -9.40
C GLU A 82 -18.02 -0.27 -8.34
N VAL A 83 -18.61 -0.49 -7.16
CA VAL A 83 -17.99 -1.31 -6.11
C VAL A 83 -17.83 -2.77 -6.54
N ALA A 84 -18.77 -3.31 -7.34
CA ALA A 84 -18.63 -4.64 -7.90
C ALA A 84 -17.45 -4.73 -8.88
N ALA A 85 -17.33 -3.78 -9.80
CA ALA A 85 -16.22 -3.70 -10.76
C ALA A 85 -14.86 -3.56 -10.04
N LEU A 86 -14.75 -2.67 -9.06
CA LEU A 86 -13.52 -2.49 -8.27
C LEU A 86 -13.10 -3.76 -7.52
N ARG A 87 -14.07 -4.58 -7.06
CA ARG A 87 -13.76 -5.87 -6.42
C ARG A 87 -13.16 -6.85 -7.42
N GLU A 88 -13.69 -6.91 -8.63
CA GLU A 88 -13.14 -7.75 -9.70
C GLU A 88 -11.71 -7.31 -10.08
N GLU A 89 -11.47 -6.02 -10.23
CA GLU A 89 -10.13 -5.47 -10.49
C GLU A 89 -9.13 -5.81 -9.37
N VAL A 90 -9.54 -5.71 -8.11
CA VAL A 90 -8.69 -6.07 -6.96
C VAL A 90 -8.33 -7.55 -6.97
N GLU A 91 -9.26 -8.44 -7.31
CA GLU A 91 -8.98 -9.88 -7.41
C GLU A 91 -8.04 -10.19 -8.59
N ALA A 92 -8.22 -9.53 -9.74
CA ALA A 92 -7.29 -9.63 -10.86
C ALA A 92 -5.87 -9.17 -10.48
N LEU A 93 -5.75 -8.01 -9.83
CA LEU A 93 -4.46 -7.48 -9.37
C LEU A 93 -3.79 -8.37 -8.33
N LYS A 94 -4.55 -9.06 -7.47
CA LYS A 94 -4.02 -10.06 -6.53
C LYS A 94 -3.45 -11.26 -7.28
N ALA A 95 -4.16 -11.76 -8.29
CA ALA A 95 -3.70 -12.86 -9.13
C ALA A 95 -2.40 -12.49 -9.88
N ASP A 96 -2.36 -11.30 -10.48
CA ASP A 96 -1.15 -10.79 -11.16
C ASP A 96 0.02 -10.65 -10.17
N ASN A 97 -0.24 -10.13 -8.97
CA ASN A 97 0.78 -10.03 -7.92
C ASN A 97 1.30 -11.41 -7.48
N ALA A 98 0.44 -12.42 -7.42
CA ALA A 98 0.83 -13.78 -7.08
C ALA A 98 1.71 -14.37 -8.19
N ALA A 99 1.29 -14.23 -9.45
CA ALA A 99 2.06 -14.67 -10.61
C ALA A 99 3.43 -13.96 -10.71
N LEU A 100 3.48 -12.65 -10.44
CA LEU A 100 4.74 -11.90 -10.39
C LEU A 100 5.62 -12.37 -9.24
N ARG A 101 5.06 -12.64 -8.06
CA ARG A 101 5.83 -13.19 -6.93
C ARG A 101 6.39 -14.56 -7.25
N GLU A 102 5.64 -15.41 -7.94
CA GLU A 102 6.10 -16.72 -8.39
C GLU A 102 7.20 -16.56 -9.44
N ALA A 103 7.00 -15.73 -10.47
CA ALA A 103 8.00 -15.48 -11.50
C ALA A 103 9.29 -14.87 -10.93
N VAL A 104 9.18 -13.95 -9.98
CA VAL A 104 10.33 -13.39 -9.26
C VAL A 104 10.95 -14.44 -8.34
N GLY A 105 10.14 -15.24 -7.63
CA GLY A 105 10.61 -16.34 -6.78
C GLY A 105 11.39 -17.38 -7.56
N VAL A 106 10.91 -17.77 -8.75
CA VAL A 106 11.59 -18.67 -9.69
C VAL A 106 12.89 -18.03 -10.21
N LYS A 107 12.89 -16.74 -10.57
CA LYS A 107 14.11 -16.03 -11.00
C LYS A 107 15.13 -15.86 -9.87
N VAL A 108 14.67 -15.66 -8.64
CA VAL A 108 15.51 -15.52 -7.45
C VAL A 108 16.04 -16.88 -6.98
N ALA A 109 15.26 -17.94 -7.12
CA ALA A 109 15.69 -19.31 -6.90
C ALA A 109 16.69 -19.76 -7.99
N ALA A 110 16.45 -19.38 -9.24
CA ALA A 110 17.37 -19.61 -10.36
C ALA A 110 18.70 -18.84 -10.22
N ASN A 111 18.74 -17.76 -9.44
CA ASN A 111 19.93 -16.90 -9.26
C ASN A 111 20.29 -16.63 -7.79
N GLU A 112 19.95 -17.53 -6.86
CA GLU A 112 20.18 -17.47 -5.41
C GLU A 112 20.72 -16.12 -4.88
N ARG A 113 19.83 -15.17 -4.65
CA ARG A 113 20.19 -13.81 -4.18
C ARG A 113 20.96 -13.80 -2.84
N GLY A 114 20.93 -14.92 -2.09
CA GLY A 114 21.76 -15.15 -0.90
C GLY A 114 23.20 -15.60 -1.19
N ALA A 115 23.46 -16.25 -2.32
CA ALA A 115 24.80 -16.60 -2.80
C ALA A 115 25.53 -15.39 -3.43
N LEU A 116 24.79 -14.37 -3.87
CA LEU A 116 25.36 -13.14 -4.43
C LEU A 116 25.81 -12.11 -3.37
N LEU A 117 25.35 -12.22 -2.12
CA LEU A 117 25.64 -11.22 -1.07
C LEU A 117 26.63 -11.70 -0.02
N LYS A 118 26.93 -13.00 0.06
CA LYS A 118 28.02 -13.50 0.89
C LYS A 118 29.18 -13.88 -0.01
N PRO A 119 30.32 -13.17 0.07
CA PRO A 119 31.52 -13.57 -0.63
C PRO A 119 31.81 -15.03 -0.29
N LEU A 120 31.97 -15.88 -1.30
CA LEU A 120 32.44 -17.24 -1.06
C LEU A 120 33.89 -17.13 -0.61
N GLU A 121 34.15 -17.52 0.64
CA GLU A 121 35.49 -17.49 1.20
C GLU A 121 36.29 -18.68 0.69
N VAL A 122 37.41 -18.41 0.02
CA VAL A 122 38.30 -19.44 -0.53
C VAL A 122 39.73 -19.05 -0.21
N SER A 123 40.56 -20.02 0.18
CA SER A 123 41.98 -19.74 0.35
C SER A 123 42.68 -19.56 -1.00
N ALA A 124 43.72 -18.73 -1.05
CA ALA A 124 44.54 -18.54 -2.23
C ALA A 124 45.08 -19.87 -2.79
N SER A 125 45.52 -20.77 -1.91
CA SER A 125 46.04 -22.09 -2.28
C SER A 125 44.97 -23.02 -2.85
N GLU A 126 43.76 -23.03 -2.28
CA GLU A 126 42.64 -23.85 -2.77
C GLU A 126 42.07 -23.35 -4.09
N LEU A 127 41.98 -22.03 -4.27
CA LEU A 127 41.57 -21.43 -5.54
C LEU A 127 42.56 -21.79 -6.66
N MET A 128 43.87 -21.74 -6.39
CA MET A 128 44.86 -22.16 -7.39
C MET A 128 44.85 -23.66 -7.66
N LYS A 129 44.65 -24.48 -6.62
CA LYS A 129 44.57 -25.93 -6.76
C LYS A 129 43.38 -26.34 -7.63
N SER A 130 42.19 -25.83 -7.35
CA SER A 130 40.99 -26.11 -8.15
C SER A 130 41.15 -25.68 -9.62
N TRP A 131 41.76 -24.52 -9.86
CA TRP A 131 42.03 -24.04 -11.22
C TRP A 131 43.06 -24.91 -11.97
N ARG A 132 44.05 -25.46 -11.26
CA ARG A 132 45.07 -26.35 -11.82
C ARG A 132 44.49 -27.74 -12.11
N ASP A 133 43.69 -28.27 -11.21
CA ASP A 133 43.14 -29.62 -11.29
C ASP A 133 42.07 -29.74 -12.38
N ASN A 134 41.13 -28.79 -12.45
CA ASN A 134 40.13 -28.73 -13.52
C ASN A 134 39.60 -27.31 -13.75
N ARG A 135 40.08 -26.68 -14.82
CA ARG A 135 39.74 -25.29 -15.17
C ARG A 135 38.26 -25.09 -15.51
N GLU A 136 37.61 -26.04 -16.19
CA GLU A 136 36.19 -25.93 -16.57
C GLU A 136 35.28 -26.00 -15.34
N THR A 137 35.61 -26.88 -14.40
CA THR A 137 34.89 -26.99 -13.12
C THR A 137 35.09 -25.75 -12.29
N ALA A 138 36.32 -25.25 -12.16
CA ALA A 138 36.62 -24.02 -11.42
C ALA A 138 35.94 -22.78 -12.05
N ALA A 139 35.91 -22.69 -13.39
CA ALA A 139 35.22 -21.60 -14.09
C ALA A 139 33.71 -21.63 -13.85
N THR A 140 33.11 -22.82 -13.79
CA THR A 140 31.67 -22.97 -13.48
C THR A 140 31.39 -22.70 -12.00
N GLN A 141 32.28 -23.13 -11.12
CA GLN A 141 32.13 -23.01 -9.66
C GLN A 141 32.32 -21.57 -9.16
N TYR A 142 33.26 -20.82 -9.75
CA TYR A 142 33.64 -19.49 -9.28
C TYR A 142 33.32 -18.36 -10.27
N GLY A 143 33.01 -18.68 -11.52
CA GLY A 143 32.70 -17.69 -12.55
C GLY A 143 31.45 -16.88 -12.22
N GLY A 144 31.56 -15.55 -12.35
CA GLY A 144 30.45 -14.62 -12.10
C GLY A 144 30.06 -14.46 -10.62
N ARG A 145 30.84 -15.00 -9.68
CA ARG A 145 30.57 -14.92 -8.24
C ARG A 145 31.50 -13.93 -7.54
N TYR A 146 31.01 -13.31 -6.46
CA TYR A 146 31.85 -12.55 -5.54
C TYR A 146 32.61 -13.52 -4.63
N LEU A 147 33.94 -13.45 -4.69
CA LEU A 147 34.83 -14.27 -3.87
C LEU A 147 35.53 -13.41 -2.82
N ARG A 148 35.73 -13.97 -1.63
CA ARG A 148 36.67 -13.45 -0.65
C ARG A 148 37.86 -14.38 -0.60
N VAL A 149 38.92 -13.98 -1.29
CA VAL A 149 40.16 -14.76 -1.33
C VAL A 149 41.02 -14.40 -0.13
N VAL A 150 41.34 -15.39 0.71
CA VAL A 150 42.21 -15.21 1.88
C VAL A 150 43.57 -15.82 1.59
N GLY A 151 44.64 -15.04 1.75
CA GLY A 151 46.01 -15.50 1.52
C GLY A 151 47.04 -14.56 2.13
N THR A 152 48.30 -15.01 2.15
CA THR A 152 49.43 -14.19 2.56
C THR A 152 49.84 -13.28 1.40
N VAL A 153 49.93 -11.97 1.63
CA VAL A 153 50.41 -11.04 0.62
C VAL A 153 51.91 -11.24 0.43
N GLU A 154 52.32 -11.49 -0.81
CA GLU A 154 53.74 -11.60 -1.19
C GLU A 154 54.32 -10.24 -1.58
N GLY A 155 53.53 -9.40 -2.22
CA GLY A 155 53.95 -8.07 -2.66
C GLY A 155 52.84 -7.29 -3.34
N PHE A 156 53.16 -6.05 -3.67
CA PHE A 156 52.30 -5.12 -4.39
C PHE A 156 52.99 -4.66 -5.65
N GLU A 157 52.30 -4.70 -6.78
CA GLU A 157 52.72 -4.05 -8.01
C GLU A 157 51.83 -2.83 -8.24
N THR A 158 52.42 -1.69 -8.58
CA THR A 158 51.67 -0.46 -8.86
C THR A 158 51.86 -0.08 -10.33
N ALA A 159 50.75 0.13 -11.03
CA ALA A 159 50.69 0.66 -12.38
C ALA A 159 49.80 1.90 -12.40
N ILE A 160 49.89 2.76 -13.41
CA ILE A 160 49.30 4.12 -13.43
C ILE A 160 47.81 4.17 -12.96
N GLN A 161 46.99 3.17 -13.32
CA GLN A 161 45.56 3.11 -12.97
C GLN A 161 45.15 1.87 -12.16
N GLU A 162 46.13 1.09 -11.69
CA GLU A 162 45.86 -0.22 -11.09
C GLU A 162 46.85 -0.54 -9.97
N ILE A 163 46.34 -1.16 -8.91
CA ILE A 163 47.15 -1.81 -7.88
C ILE A 163 46.91 -3.31 -8.03
N VAL A 164 47.99 -4.07 -8.17
CA VAL A 164 47.92 -5.53 -8.20
C VAL A 164 48.43 -6.05 -6.87
N VAL A 165 47.58 -6.78 -6.16
CA VAL A 165 47.97 -7.50 -4.93
C VAL A 165 48.36 -8.92 -5.32
N LEU A 166 49.58 -9.31 -4.98
CA LEU A 166 50.08 -10.67 -5.20
C LEU A 166 49.85 -11.50 -3.94
N LEU A 167 49.03 -12.55 -4.05
CA LEU A 167 48.84 -13.51 -2.96
C LEU A 167 49.73 -14.72 -3.20
N LYS A 168 50.50 -15.08 -2.17
CA LYS A 168 51.31 -16.29 -2.10
C LYS A 168 50.39 -17.51 -2.02
N THR A 169 50.77 -18.57 -2.74
CA THR A 169 50.15 -19.89 -2.58
C THR A 169 51.17 -20.89 -2.05
N ASP A 170 50.71 -22.09 -1.69
CA ASP A 170 51.60 -23.19 -1.24
C ASP A 170 52.55 -23.68 -2.36
N THR A 171 52.35 -23.17 -3.57
CA THR A 171 53.14 -23.48 -4.75
C THR A 171 53.84 -22.21 -5.24
N ASP A 172 54.81 -22.33 -6.16
CA ASP A 172 55.50 -21.18 -6.75
C ASP A 172 54.61 -20.31 -7.66
N SER A 173 53.31 -20.61 -7.72
CA SER A 173 52.30 -19.84 -8.43
C SER A 173 51.70 -18.74 -7.54
N LYS A 174 51.25 -17.65 -8.16
CA LYS A 174 50.72 -16.46 -7.48
C LYS A 174 49.33 -16.13 -7.99
N ILE A 175 48.44 -15.67 -7.10
CA ILE A 175 47.18 -15.06 -7.50
C ILE A 175 47.39 -13.55 -7.64
N ARG A 176 46.92 -12.99 -8.75
CA ARG A 176 46.94 -11.55 -9.01
C ARG A 176 45.56 -10.98 -8.81
N CYS A 177 45.40 -10.16 -7.78
CA CYS A 177 44.16 -9.42 -7.53
C CYS A 177 44.31 -8.01 -8.13
N HIS A 178 43.59 -7.76 -9.21
CA HIS A 178 43.59 -6.51 -9.94
C HIS A 178 42.60 -5.52 -9.31
N ILE A 179 43.10 -4.40 -8.79
CA ILE A 179 42.30 -3.35 -8.16
C ILE A 179 42.44 -2.07 -8.98
N ARG A 180 41.35 -1.68 -9.65
CA ARG A 180 41.33 -0.44 -10.44
C ARG A 180 41.24 0.77 -9.52
N ARG A 181 42.08 1.78 -9.79
CA ARG A 181 42.01 3.07 -9.11
C ARG A 181 40.91 3.90 -9.77
N ASP A 182 39.78 4.00 -9.12
CA ASP A 182 38.74 4.98 -9.44
C ASP A 182 38.67 6.08 -8.37
N ALA A 183 37.82 7.09 -8.57
CA ALA A 183 37.69 8.23 -7.66
C ALA A 183 37.18 7.83 -6.25
N SER A 184 36.69 6.60 -6.08
CA SER A 184 36.21 6.04 -4.81
C SER A 184 37.22 5.09 -4.14
N PHE A 185 38.37 4.83 -4.77
CA PHE A 185 39.36 3.91 -4.23
C PHE A 185 40.23 4.61 -3.17
N HIS A 186 40.04 4.21 -1.91
CA HIS A 186 40.87 4.63 -0.78
C HIS A 186 41.62 3.40 -0.23
N ALA A 187 42.93 3.35 -0.42
CA ALA A 187 43.78 2.37 0.26
C ALA A 187 44.43 3.01 1.48
N GLU A 188 43.92 2.69 2.66
CA GLU A 188 44.57 3.06 3.92
C GLU A 188 45.55 1.95 4.31
N VAL A 189 46.83 2.15 3.99
CA VAL A 189 47.88 1.20 4.38
C VAL A 189 48.26 1.49 5.84
N ILE A 190 47.65 0.77 6.77
CA ILE A 190 48.04 0.82 8.18
C ILE A 190 49.32 0.00 8.34
N ALA A 191 50.46 0.70 8.36
CA ALA A 191 51.82 0.14 8.40
C ALA A 191 52.06 -0.89 9.53
N ASN A 192 51.22 -0.90 10.56
CA ASN A 192 51.42 -1.69 11.77
C ASN A 192 50.56 -2.97 11.84
N GLN A 193 49.66 -3.20 10.86
CA GLN A 193 48.72 -4.33 10.91
C GLN A 193 48.64 -5.19 9.64
N GLY A 194 49.31 -4.83 8.55
CA GLY A 194 49.35 -5.65 7.34
C GLY A 194 47.97 -5.97 6.75
N ARG A 195 46.95 -5.15 7.05
CA ARG A 195 45.57 -5.31 6.59
C ARG A 195 45.25 -4.18 5.63
N LEU A 196 44.83 -4.55 4.42
CA LEU A 196 44.09 -3.68 3.52
C LEU A 196 42.60 -3.86 3.86
N VAL A 197 41.93 -2.77 4.20
CA VAL A 197 40.47 -2.72 4.39
C VAL A 197 39.84 -2.17 3.12
#